data_AF-A0A455UFK2-F1
#
_entry.id   AF-A0A455UFK2-F1
#
_cell.length_a   1.000
_cell.length_b   1.000
_cell.length_c   1.000
_cell.angle_alpha   90.00
_cell.angle_beta   90.00
_cell.angle_gamma   90.00
#
_symmetry.space_group_name_H-M   'P 1'
#
loop_
_entity.id
_entity.type
_entity.pdbx_description
1 polymer ?
#
loop_
_entity_poly.entity_id
_entity_poly.type
_entity_poly.pdbx_seq_one_letter_code
_entity_poly.pdbx_strand_id
1 'polypeptide(L)'
;MVGALIPGILDQFQTFLLIIGSVFIPAFSLMIVDYYLLGRQRYTSAQLIQAEHSLPAFNWLALGSYGIGALLAYYWNWVAPLDFGASLPVFVITGALYFVVSKAVAGKRVAA
;
A
#
# COMPACT_ATOMS: atom_id res chain seq x y z
N MET A 1 -14.81 30.33 -19.25
CA MET A 1 -14.35 29.88 -17.92
C MET A 1 -15.56 29.73 -17.00
N VAL A 2 -16.42 28.73 -17.23
CA VAL A 2 -17.63 28.52 -16.40
C VAL A 2 -17.38 27.52 -15.27
N GLY A 3 -16.46 26.55 -15.48
CA GLY A 3 -16.12 25.55 -14.47
C GLY A 3 -15.46 26.10 -13.19
N ALA A 4 -14.66 27.17 -13.30
CA ALA A 4 -14.00 27.80 -12.15
C ALA A 4 -14.93 28.69 -11.28
N LEU A 5 -16.15 28.96 -11.75
CA LEU A 5 -17.14 29.80 -11.06
C LEU A 5 -18.12 28.98 -10.22
N ILE A 6 -18.06 27.64 -10.26
CA ILE A 6 -18.89 26.76 -9.46
C ILE A 6 -18.41 26.87 -7.99
N PRO A 7 -19.22 27.43 -7.07
CA PRO A 7 -18.83 27.56 -5.67
C PRO A 7 -18.48 26.18 -5.09
N GLY A 8 -17.34 26.08 -4.40
CA GLY A 8 -16.92 24.83 -3.75
C GLY A 8 -16.27 23.78 -4.66
N ILE A 9 -16.09 24.03 -5.96
CA ILE A 9 -15.44 23.04 -6.85
C ILE A 9 -13.98 22.78 -6.49
N LEU A 10 -13.29 23.79 -5.96
CA LEU A 10 -11.92 23.67 -5.48
C LEU A 10 -11.83 22.73 -4.28
N ASP A 11 -12.76 22.84 -3.33
CA ASP A 11 -12.81 21.99 -2.14
C ASP A 11 -13.14 20.54 -2.52
N GLN A 12 -14.03 20.34 -3.48
CA GLN A 12 -14.35 19.02 -4.02
C GLN A 12 -13.13 18.38 -4.71
N PHE A 13 -12.38 19.18 -5.49
CA PHE A 13 -11.17 18.73 -6.15
C PHE A 13 -10.06 18.40 -5.14
N GLN A 14 -9.86 19.24 -4.12
CA GLN A 14 -8.92 18.96 -3.02
C GLN A 14 -9.29 17.67 -2.29
N THR A 15 -10.57 17.47 -1.98
CA THR A 15 -11.07 16.25 -1.34
C THR A 15 -10.80 15.02 -2.21
N PHE A 16 -11.03 15.13 -3.52
CA PHE A 16 -10.69 14.07 -4.48
C PHE A 16 -9.19 13.73 -4.45
N LEU A 17 -8.32 14.73 -4.51
CA LEU A 17 -6.87 14.54 -4.45
C LEU A 17 -6.44 13.90 -3.12
N LEU A 18 -7.06 14.30 -2.00
CA LEU A 18 -6.80 13.71 -0.69
C LEU A 18 -7.19 12.24 -0.64
N ILE A 19 -8.38 11.88 -1.15
CA ILE A 19 -8.83 10.48 -1.20
C ILE A 19 -7.86 9.65 -2.02
N ILE A 20 -7.60 10.07 -3.27
CA ILE A 20 -6.74 9.33 -4.18
C ILE A 20 -5.32 9.21 -3.60
N GLY A 21 -4.76 10.32 -3.09
CA GLY A 21 -3.45 10.32 -2.44
C GLY A 21 -3.39 9.37 -1.23
N SER A 22 -4.41 9.38 -0.37
CA SER A 22 -4.49 8.52 0.82
C SER A 22 -4.47 7.03 0.49
N VAL A 23 -5.10 6.65 -0.63
CA VAL A 23 -5.20 5.26 -1.11
C VAL A 23 -3.90 4.80 -1.77
N PHE A 24 -3.18 5.69 -2.44
CA PHE A 24 -1.89 5.36 -3.08
C PHE A 24 -0.73 5.18 -2.09
N ILE A 25 -0.74 5.89 -0.96
CA ILE A 25 0.32 5.80 0.06
C ILE A 25 0.58 4.38 0.56
N PRO A 26 -0.42 3.60 1.03
CA PRO A 26 -0.21 2.22 1.45
C PRO A 26 0.23 1.33 0.28
N ALA A 27 -0.26 1.56 -0.95
CA ALA A 27 0.19 0.80 -2.12
C ALA A 27 1.69 1.00 -2.42
N PHE A 28 2.17 2.25 -2.38
CA PHE A 28 3.60 2.53 -2.57
C PHE A 28 4.46 1.95 -1.46
N SER A 29 3.97 1.95 -0.23
CA SER A 29 4.66 1.30 0.88
C SER A 29 4.88 -0.18 0.63
N LEU A 30 3.83 -0.90 0.24
CA LEU A 30 3.93 -2.31 -0.12
C LEU A 30 4.92 -2.54 -1.27
N MET A 31 4.86 -1.71 -2.31
CA MET A 31 5.76 -1.82 -3.46
C MET A 31 7.23 -1.67 -3.04
N ILE A 32 7.54 -0.69 -2.19
CA ILE A 32 8.91 -0.46 -1.69
C ILE A 32 9.37 -1.64 -0.84
N VAL A 33 8.52 -2.15 0.06
CA VAL A 33 8.86 -3.31 0.90
C VAL A 33 9.06 -4.56 0.05
N ASP A 34 8.18 -4.82 -0.90
CA ASP A 34 8.25 -5.99 -1.78
C ASP A 34 9.52 -5.97 -2.64
N TYR A 35 9.83 -4.81 -3.20
CA TYR A 35 10.95 -4.63 -4.11
C TYR A 35 12.29 -4.58 -3.39
N TYR A 36 12.44 -3.74 -2.35
CA TYR A 36 13.74 -3.51 -1.71
C TYR A 36 14.00 -4.39 -0.48
N LEU A 37 13.00 -4.62 0.38
CA LEU A 37 13.21 -5.31 1.66
C LEU A 37 13.01 -6.84 1.58
N LEU A 38 12.01 -7.29 0.83
CA LEU A 38 11.74 -8.71 0.61
C LEU A 38 12.60 -9.29 -0.53
N GLY A 39 13.30 -8.42 -1.28
CA GLY A 39 14.31 -8.87 -2.25
C GLY A 39 13.72 -9.65 -3.43
N ARG A 40 12.45 -9.40 -3.80
CA ARG A 40 11.83 -9.99 -5.02
C ARG A 40 12.43 -9.46 -6.33
N GLN A 41 13.54 -8.72 -6.26
CA GLN A 41 14.34 -8.24 -7.40
C GLN A 41 14.92 -9.33 -8.31
N ARG A 42 14.75 -10.62 -7.97
CA ARG A 42 15.48 -11.75 -8.56
C ARG A 42 14.63 -12.76 -9.30
N TYR A 43 13.45 -12.39 -9.79
CA TYR A 43 12.87 -13.20 -10.84
C TYR A 43 13.61 -12.89 -12.15
N THR A 44 14.73 -13.59 -12.38
CA THR A 44 15.35 -13.67 -13.72
C THR A 44 14.24 -14.05 -14.70
N SER A 45 14.22 -13.49 -15.90
CA SER A 45 13.21 -13.80 -16.93
C SER A 45 12.96 -15.30 -17.11
N ALA A 46 14.00 -16.14 -16.96
CA ALA A 46 13.89 -17.59 -16.93
C ALA A 46 13.06 -18.17 -15.75
N GLN A 47 13.16 -17.58 -14.55
CA GLN A 47 12.36 -17.97 -13.37
C GLN A 47 10.93 -17.47 -13.45
N LEU A 48 10.65 -16.31 -14.09
CA LEU A 48 9.27 -15.87 -14.34
C LEU A 48 8.55 -16.85 -15.27
N ILE A 49 9.24 -17.30 -16.33
CA ILE A 49 8.69 -18.22 -17.32
C ILE A 49 8.53 -19.64 -16.75
N GLN A 50 9.46 -20.12 -15.91
CA GLN A 50 9.31 -21.42 -15.23
C GLN A 50 8.33 -21.40 -14.05
N ALA A 51 8.21 -20.28 -13.33
CA ALA A 51 7.30 -20.15 -12.20
C ALA A 51 5.91 -19.65 -12.60
N GLU A 52 5.64 -19.37 -13.87
CA GLU A 52 4.32 -18.95 -14.37
C GLU A 52 3.21 -19.91 -13.96
N HIS A 53 3.53 -21.21 -13.82
CA HIS A 53 2.59 -22.25 -13.36
C HIS A 53 2.51 -22.41 -11.83
N SER A 54 3.33 -21.68 -11.05
CA SER A 54 3.48 -21.86 -9.59
C SER A 54 3.43 -20.56 -8.78
N LEU A 55 3.35 -19.40 -9.43
CA LEU A 55 3.16 -18.13 -8.76
C LEU A 55 1.68 -18.02 -8.33
N PRO A 56 1.39 -17.86 -7.03
CA PRO A 56 0.02 -17.62 -6.61
C PRO A 56 -0.46 -16.32 -7.27
N ALA A 57 -1.52 -16.42 -8.06
CA ALA A 57 -2.12 -15.28 -8.76
C ALA A 57 -2.53 -14.14 -7.81
N PHE A 58 -2.67 -14.44 -6.52
CA PHE A 58 -3.11 -13.52 -5.51
C PHE A 58 -2.24 -13.57 -4.24
N ASN A 59 -1.64 -12.44 -3.86
CA ASN A 59 -0.94 -12.31 -2.58
C ASN A 59 -1.91 -11.76 -1.52
N TRP A 60 -2.62 -12.66 -0.83
CA TRP A 60 -3.59 -12.29 0.21
C TRP A 60 -2.97 -11.51 1.38
N LEU A 61 -1.68 -11.71 1.65
CA LEU A 61 -0.95 -10.99 2.70
C LEU A 61 -0.75 -9.51 2.32
N ALA A 62 -0.41 -9.26 1.06
CA ALA A 62 -0.29 -7.90 0.53
C ALA A 62 -1.66 -7.21 0.53
N LEU A 63 -2.72 -7.90 0.10
CA LEU A 63 -4.07 -7.32 0.12
C LEU A 63 -4.54 -7.00 1.54
N GLY A 64 -4.33 -7.90 2.50
CA GLY A 64 -4.68 -7.66 3.90
C GLY A 64 -3.90 -6.49 4.52
N SER A 65 -2.60 -6.42 4.25
CA SER A 65 -1.75 -5.32 4.72
C SER A 65 -2.17 -3.98 4.10
N TYR A 66 -2.50 -3.98 2.80
CA TYR A 66 -3.04 -2.82 2.11
C TYR A 66 -4.36 -2.35 2.73
N GLY A 67 -5.29 -3.27 3.00
CA GLY A 67 -6.58 -2.95 3.61
C GLY A 67 -6.41 -2.26 4.97
N ILE A 68 -5.50 -2.74 5.80
CA ILE A 68 -5.17 -2.11 7.09
C ILE A 68 -4.57 -0.72 6.87
N GLY A 69 -3.65 -0.56 5.92
CA GLY A 69 -3.08 0.72 5.56
C GLY A 69 -4.11 1.75 5.08
N ALA A 70 -5.04 1.32 4.22
CA ALA A 70 -6.13 2.16 3.72
C ALA A 70 -7.10 2.58 4.83
N LEU A 71 -7.41 1.68 5.77
CA LEU A 71 -8.23 2.02 6.94
C LEU A 71 -7.54 3.03 7.85
N LEU A 72 -6.22 2.90 8.07
CA LEU A 72 -5.44 3.89 8.83
C LEU A 72 -5.39 5.24 8.11
N ALA A 73 -5.22 5.22 6.78
CA ALA A 73 -5.26 6.43 5.96
C ALA A 73 -6.60 7.14 6.09
N TYR A 74 -7.71 6.39 6.08
CA TYR A 74 -9.03 6.94 6.32
C TYR A 74 -9.17 7.50 7.74
N TYR A 75 -8.83 6.71 8.74
CA TYR A 75 -8.98 7.09 10.15
C TYR A 75 -8.23 8.39 10.47
N TRP A 76 -7.01 8.55 9.97
CA TRP A 76 -6.19 9.74 10.23
C TRP A 76 -6.41 10.92 9.30
N ASN A 77 -7.16 10.76 8.21
CA ASN A 77 -7.60 11.92 7.42
C ASN A 77 -8.93 12.50 7.92
N TRP A 78 -9.83 11.66 8.48
CA TRP A 78 -11.20 12.09 8.79
C TRP A 78 -11.62 11.97 10.26
N VAL A 79 -11.06 11.04 11.04
CA VAL A 79 -11.52 10.77 12.41
C VAL A 79 -10.60 11.40 13.45
N ALA A 80 -9.29 11.18 13.29
CA ALA A 80 -8.26 11.72 14.19
C ALA A 80 -7.10 12.30 13.36
N PRO A 81 -7.25 13.52 12.82
CA PRO A 81 -6.20 14.19 12.06
C PRO A 81 -4.93 14.35 12.89
N LEU A 82 -3.79 13.91 12.35
CA LEU A 82 -2.49 14.16 12.97
C LEU A 82 -1.97 15.53 12.53
N ASP A 83 -1.38 16.27 13.47
CA ASP A 83 -0.82 17.61 13.23
C ASP A 83 0.29 17.63 12.15
N PHE A 84 0.95 16.50 11.94
CA PHE A 84 2.03 16.34 10.95
C PHE A 84 1.60 15.57 9.68
N GLY A 85 0.31 15.24 9.55
CA GLY A 85 -0.25 14.55 8.38
C GLY A 85 -0.21 13.02 8.45
N ALA A 86 -1.22 12.38 7.86
CA ALA A 86 -1.43 10.93 7.91
C ALA A 86 -0.48 10.12 7.01
N SER A 87 0.15 10.75 6.01
CA SER A 87 0.83 10.02 4.93
C SER A 87 2.05 9.22 5.38
N LEU A 88 2.97 9.85 6.11
CA LEU A 88 4.17 9.18 6.62
C LEU A 88 3.86 8.03 7.60
N PRO A 89 2.99 8.19 8.61
CA PRO A 89 2.72 7.11 9.55
C PRO A 89 2.00 5.94 8.88
N VAL A 90 1.04 6.18 7.97
CA VAL A 90 0.40 5.11 7.17
C VAL A 90 1.44 4.36 6.36
N PHE A 91 2.32 5.09 5.68
CA PHE A 91 3.38 4.50 4.87
C PHE A 91 4.26 3.57 5.72
N VAL A 92 4.77 4.05 6.85
CA VAL A 92 5.67 3.26 7.71
C VAL A 92 4.97 2.04 8.28
N ILE A 93 3.75 2.20 8.81
CA ILE A 93 3.02 1.10 9.47
C ILE A 93 2.60 0.03 8.47
N THR A 94 2.08 0.42 7.31
CA THR A 94 1.68 -0.52 6.26
C THR A 94 2.87 -1.35 5.78
N GLY A 95 4.02 -0.70 5.58
CA GLY A 95 5.23 -1.35 5.12
C GLY A 95 5.81 -2.29 6.16
N ALA A 96 5.91 -1.83 7.41
CA ALA A 96 6.38 -2.65 8.53
C ALA A 96 5.48 -3.87 8.74
N LEU A 97 4.16 -3.69 8.69
CA LEU A 97 3.19 -4.77 8.80
C LEU A 97 3.38 -5.82 7.70
N TYR A 98 3.43 -5.38 6.44
CA TYR A 98 3.62 -6.29 5.31
C TYR A 98 4.95 -7.04 5.38
N PHE A 99 6.02 -6.35 5.78
CA PHE A 99 7.34 -6.95 5.94
C PHE A 99 7.34 -8.05 7.01
N VAL A 100 6.80 -7.75 8.20
CA VAL A 100 6.75 -8.69 9.33
C VAL A 100 5.89 -9.90 8.98
N VAL A 101 4.69 -9.68 8.44
CA VAL A 101 3.77 -10.76 8.05
C VAL A 101 4.40 -11.64 6.97
N SER A 102 5.02 -11.04 5.95
CA SER A 102 5.65 -11.79 4.86
C SER A 102 6.84 -12.63 5.35
N LYS A 103 7.69 -12.07 6.23
CA LYS A 103 8.80 -12.83 6.84
C LYS A 103 8.31 -13.94 7.76
N ALA A 104 7.27 -13.70 8.57
CA ALA A 104 6.72 -14.70 9.47
C ALA A 104 6.15 -15.90 8.70
N VAL A 105 5.45 -15.65 7.58
CA VAL A 105 4.92 -16.73 6.72
C VAL A 105 6.05 -17.47 6.00
N ALA A 106 7.07 -16.76 5.50
CA ALA A 106 8.23 -17.38 4.88
C ALA A 106 8.97 -18.31 5.86
N GLY A 107 9.18 -17.88 7.10
CA GLY A 107 9.81 -18.70 8.14
C GLY A 107 9.03 -19.98 8.46
N LYS A 108 7.69 -19.90 8.50
CA LYS A 108 6.83 -21.08 8.72
C LYS A 108 6.92 -22.12 7.60
N ARG A 109 7.15 -21.70 6.35
CA ARG A 109 7.31 -22.61 5.21
C ARG A 109 8.64 -23.34 5.18
N VAL A 110 9.68 -22.81 5.83
CA VAL A 110 11.01 -23.45 5.91
C VAL A 110 11.08 -24.49 7.04
N ALA A 111 10.23 -24.34 8.06
CA ALA A 111 10.19 -25.23 9.23
C ALA A 111 9.23 -26.44 9.08
N ALA A 112 8.50 -26.53 7.97
CA ALA A 112 7.56 -27.61 7.64
C ALA A 112 8.14 -28.47 6.51
#